data_AF-A0A956IY75-F1
#
_entry.id   AF-A0A956IY75-F1
#
_cell.length_a   1.000
_cell.length_b   1.000
_cell.length_c   1.000
_cell.angle_alpha   90.00
_cell.angle_beta   90.00
_cell.angle_gamma   90.00
#
_symmetry.space_group_name_H-M   'P 1'
#
loop_
_entity.id
_entity.type
_entity.pdbx_description
1 polymer ?
#
loop_
_entity_poly.entity_id
_entity_poly.type
_entity_poly.pdbx_seq_one_letter_code
_entity_poly.pdbx_strand_id
1 'polypeptide(L)'
;MDDVADLQAQLRAAEEPLAAGELVALRPTERDGRTTQVVLTPRFFKLAQRARIWRSSALPITLKNAGYGFDPARARSLGGRDGVFLLDRSHDGPMSRKIYGRFLDRPESGAAEVAAYLESSLDQLQAIRVVSHHLRLLGVLHRGASVDRLVIVDLDRRA
;
A
#
# COMPACT_ATOMS: atom_id res chain seq x y z
N MET A 1 -9.31 -22.33 -0.19
CA MET A 1 -9.54 -22.14 -1.65
C MET A 1 -8.93 -20.78 -1.97
N ASP A 2 -8.09 -20.72 -2.99
CA ASP A 2 -6.79 -20.02 -2.97
C ASP A 2 -6.86 -18.48 -2.90
N ASP A 3 -6.66 -17.87 -1.71
CA ASP A 3 -6.63 -16.40 -1.52
C ASP A 3 -5.72 -15.68 -2.53
N VAL A 4 -4.64 -16.36 -2.95
CA VAL A 4 -3.68 -15.84 -3.93
C VAL A 4 -4.26 -15.82 -5.34
N ALA A 5 -5.01 -16.85 -5.74
CA ALA A 5 -5.67 -16.90 -7.05
C ALA A 5 -6.78 -15.84 -7.15
N ASP A 6 -7.54 -15.63 -6.07
CA ASP A 6 -8.53 -14.57 -5.97
C ASP A 6 -7.89 -13.19 -6.08
N LEU A 7 -6.77 -12.95 -5.40
CA LEU A 7 -6.01 -11.71 -5.53
C LEU A 7 -5.43 -11.52 -6.94
N GLN A 8 -4.98 -12.59 -7.60
CA GLN A 8 -4.56 -12.51 -9.00
C GLN A 8 -5.71 -12.13 -9.93
N ALA A 9 -6.91 -12.66 -9.70
CA ALA A 9 -8.10 -12.28 -10.47
C ALA A 9 -8.46 -10.80 -10.24
N GLN A 10 -8.43 -10.34 -9.00
CA GLN A 10 -8.68 -8.93 -8.66
C GLN A 10 -7.63 -8.01 -9.29
N LEU A 11 -6.34 -8.38 -9.27
CA LEU A 11 -5.27 -7.61 -9.91
C LEU A 11 -5.48 -7.51 -11.42
N ARG A 12 -5.92 -8.59 -12.08
CA ARG A 12 -6.27 -8.56 -13.51
C ARG A 12 -7.44 -7.62 -13.79
N ALA A 13 -8.50 -7.68 -12.98
CA ALA A 13 -9.66 -6.81 -13.12
C ALA A 13 -9.33 -5.33 -12.86
N ALA A 14 -8.31 -5.06 -12.04
CA ALA A 14 -7.86 -3.70 -11.73
C ALA A 14 -7.05 -3.04 -12.86
N GLU A 15 -6.53 -3.79 -13.84
CA GLU A 15 -5.60 -3.26 -14.86
C GLU A 15 -6.21 -2.10 -15.68
N GLU A 16 -7.45 -2.26 -16.15
CA GLU A 16 -8.11 -1.28 -17.01
C GLU A 16 -8.46 0.02 -16.25
N PRO A 17 -9.12 -0.01 -15.08
CA PRO A 17 -9.35 1.22 -14.31
C PRO A 17 -8.05 1.92 -13.89
N LEU A 18 -7.03 1.16 -13.47
CA LEU A 18 -5.72 1.74 -13.11
C LEU A 18 -5.03 2.39 -14.30
N ALA A 19 -5.18 1.84 -15.51
CA ALA A 19 -4.69 2.44 -16.74
C ALA A 19 -5.45 3.73 -17.09
N ALA A 20 -6.75 3.79 -16.79
CA ALA A 20 -7.59 4.97 -16.95
C ALA A 20 -7.33 6.09 -15.90
N GLY A 21 -6.55 5.79 -14.86
CA GLY A 21 -6.19 6.76 -13.81
C GLY A 21 -7.04 6.66 -12.55
N GLU A 22 -7.82 5.60 -12.38
CA GLU A 22 -8.67 5.38 -11.22
C GLU A 22 -7.92 4.69 -10.07
N LEU A 23 -8.34 4.98 -8.83
CA LEU A 23 -7.93 4.20 -7.67
C LEU A 23 -8.82 2.96 -7.56
N VAL A 24 -8.21 1.80 -7.35
CA VAL A 24 -8.95 0.52 -7.27
C VAL A 24 -8.81 -0.08 -5.89
N ALA A 25 -9.92 -0.19 -5.17
CA ALA A 25 -9.98 -0.92 -3.92
C ALA A 25 -10.18 -2.42 -4.17
N LEU A 26 -9.31 -3.24 -3.58
CA LEU A 26 -9.46 -4.68 -3.58
C LEU A 26 -10.55 -5.12 -2.59
N ARG A 27 -10.95 -6.39 -2.66
CA ARG A 27 -11.91 -6.97 -1.72
C ARG A 27 -11.38 -6.80 -0.29
N PRO A 28 -12.20 -6.29 0.65
CA PRO A 28 -11.78 -6.15 2.03
C PRO A 28 -11.54 -7.51 2.69
N THR A 29 -10.64 -7.52 3.67
CA THR A 29 -10.33 -8.65 4.53
C THR A 29 -10.63 -8.30 5.98
N GLU A 30 -11.15 -9.25 6.75
CA GLU A 30 -11.42 -9.06 8.17
C GLU A 30 -10.38 -9.81 9.00
N ARG A 31 -9.87 -9.14 10.03
CA ARG A 31 -8.97 -9.75 11.00
C ARG A 31 -9.16 -9.09 12.36
N ASP A 32 -9.22 -9.90 13.42
CA ASP A 32 -9.30 -9.43 14.81
C ASP A 32 -10.44 -8.41 15.02
N GLY A 33 -11.57 -8.58 14.32
CA GLY A 33 -12.74 -7.70 14.36
C GLY A 33 -12.57 -6.36 13.64
N ARG A 34 -11.51 -6.20 12.84
CA ARG A 34 -11.24 -4.98 12.08
C ARG A 34 -11.14 -5.28 10.58
N THR A 35 -11.86 -4.52 9.78
CA THR A 35 -11.81 -4.62 8.32
C THR A 35 -10.62 -3.85 7.79
N THR A 36 -9.89 -4.49 6.89
CA THR A 36 -8.77 -3.90 6.17
C THR A 36 -9.05 -3.95 4.67
N GLN A 37 -8.72 -2.89 3.94
CA GLN A 37 -8.87 -2.83 2.49
C GLN A 37 -7.62 -2.28 1.84
N VAL A 38 -7.07 -3.01 0.87
CA VAL A 38 -5.96 -2.54 0.05
C VAL A 38 -6.52 -1.71 -1.11
N VAL A 39 -5.91 -0.55 -1.35
CA VAL A 39 -6.22 0.32 -2.48
C VAL A 39 -4.98 0.46 -3.35
N LEU A 40 -5.14 0.23 -4.65
CA LEU A 40 -4.08 0.36 -5.65
C LEU A 40 -4.20 1.71 -6.36
N THR A 41 -3.07 2.33 -6.64
CA THR A 41 -3.00 3.62 -7.34
C THR A 41 -2.47 3.46 -8.76
N PRO A 42 -2.88 4.33 -9.71
CA PRO A 42 -2.31 4.36 -11.07
C PRO A 42 -0.80 4.54 -11.06
N ARG A 43 -0.29 5.34 -10.10
CA ARG A 43 1.14 5.53 -9.87
C ARG A 43 1.84 4.20 -9.57
N PHE A 44 1.34 3.46 -8.57
CA PHE A 44 1.91 2.17 -8.22
C PHE A 44 1.84 1.19 -9.40
N PHE A 45 0.71 1.14 -10.11
CA PHE A 45 0.55 0.29 -11.28
C PHE A 45 1.65 0.51 -12.33
N LYS A 46 1.88 1.78 -12.73
CA LYS A 46 2.95 2.14 -13.68
C LYS A 46 4.34 1.71 -13.20
N LEU A 47 4.64 1.93 -11.92
CA LEU A 47 5.91 1.52 -11.31
C LEU A 47 6.06 0.00 -11.27
N ALA A 48 5.00 -0.71 -10.90
CA ALA A 48 4.95 -2.15 -10.81
C ALA A 48 5.14 -2.83 -12.17
N GLN A 49 4.56 -2.26 -13.23
CA GLN A 49 4.75 -2.71 -14.61
C GLN A 49 6.20 -2.53 -15.06
N ARG A 50 6.79 -1.33 -14.89
CA ARG A 50 8.21 -1.09 -15.24
C ARG A 50 9.16 -2.02 -14.49
N ALA A 51 8.85 -2.30 -13.22
CA ALA A 51 9.63 -3.18 -12.38
C ALA A 51 9.39 -4.68 -12.64
N ARG A 52 8.50 -5.03 -13.59
CA ARG A 52 8.06 -6.40 -13.91
C ARG A 52 7.50 -7.18 -12.72
N ILE A 53 6.92 -6.49 -11.73
CA ILE A 53 6.32 -7.13 -10.54
C ILE A 53 4.82 -7.33 -10.67
N TRP A 54 4.14 -6.57 -11.53
CA TRP A 54 2.68 -6.58 -11.60
C TRP A 54 2.10 -7.98 -11.86
N ARG A 55 2.73 -8.73 -12.78
CA ARG A 55 2.35 -10.10 -13.13
C ARG A 55 3.14 -11.17 -12.37
N SER A 56 3.95 -10.78 -11.39
CA SER A 56 4.74 -11.74 -10.60
C SER A 56 3.89 -12.40 -9.53
N SER A 57 4.29 -13.60 -9.09
CA SER A 57 3.68 -14.26 -7.93
C SER A 57 3.92 -13.51 -6.62
N ALA A 58 5.01 -12.73 -6.54
CA ALA A 58 5.38 -11.98 -5.34
C ALA A 58 4.35 -10.90 -4.96
N LEU A 59 3.73 -10.24 -5.94
CA LEU A 59 2.77 -9.17 -5.67
C LEU A 59 1.50 -9.65 -4.93
N PRO A 60 0.72 -10.63 -5.44
CA PRO A 60 -0.47 -11.09 -4.75
C PRO A 60 -0.15 -11.69 -3.37
N ILE A 61 0.99 -12.38 -3.21
CA ILE A 61 1.43 -12.87 -1.88
C ILE A 61 1.69 -11.69 -0.92
N THR A 62 2.31 -10.62 -1.40
CA THR A 62 2.58 -9.43 -0.57
C THR A 62 1.30 -8.68 -0.22
N LEU A 63 0.35 -8.56 -1.15
CA LEU A 63 -0.94 -7.92 -0.89
C LEU A 63 -1.82 -8.75 0.04
N LYS A 64 -1.73 -10.09 -0.04
CA LYS A 64 -2.32 -10.98 0.96
C LYS A 64 -1.80 -10.63 2.36
N ASN A 65 -0.49 -10.44 2.49
CA ASN A 65 0.12 -10.06 3.76
C ASN A 65 -0.30 -8.67 4.24
N ALA A 66 -0.51 -7.72 3.32
CA ALA A 66 -1.08 -6.41 3.64
C ALA A 66 -2.54 -6.53 4.15
N GLY A 67 -3.30 -7.48 3.61
CA GLY A 67 -4.66 -7.81 4.04
C GLY A 67 -4.75 -8.38 5.46
N TYR A 68 -3.65 -8.95 6.00
CA TYR A 68 -3.58 -9.26 7.43
C TYR A 68 -3.53 -8.00 8.31
N GLY A 69 -3.46 -6.80 7.74
CA GLY A 69 -3.68 -5.56 8.43
C GLY A 69 -2.49 -5.04 9.24
N PHE A 70 -2.69 -3.84 9.77
CA PHE A 70 -1.73 -3.13 10.60
C PHE A 70 -1.89 -3.55 12.08
N ASP A 71 -0.79 -3.96 12.70
CA ASP A 71 -0.75 -4.26 14.13
C ASP A 71 -0.20 -3.06 14.92
N PRO A 72 -1.03 -2.32 15.68
CA PRO A 72 -0.57 -1.16 16.43
C PRO A 72 0.42 -1.52 17.55
N ALA A 73 0.36 -2.73 18.11
CA ALA A 73 1.31 -3.19 19.12
C ALA A 73 2.70 -3.45 18.53
N ARG A 74 2.78 -3.59 17.20
CA ARG A 74 4.02 -3.85 16.44
C ARG A 74 4.21 -2.86 15.30
N ALA A 75 3.79 -1.61 15.51
CA ALA A 75 3.80 -0.57 14.51
C ALA A 75 5.19 -0.24 13.93
N ARG A 76 6.28 -0.64 14.61
CA ARG A 76 7.68 -0.40 14.21
C ARG A 76 8.38 -1.73 13.93
N SER A 77 9.04 -1.84 12.78
CA SER A 77 9.83 -3.03 12.42
C SER A 77 11.24 -2.96 13.03
N LEU A 78 11.62 -3.94 13.84
CA LEU A 78 12.98 -4.10 14.39
C LEU A 78 13.87 -5.05 13.55
N GLY A 79 13.36 -5.60 12.44
CA GLY A 79 14.04 -6.62 11.63
C GLY A 79 13.08 -7.29 10.65
N GLY A 80 13.60 -7.98 9.62
CA GLY A 80 12.94 -8.50 8.40
C GLY A 80 11.74 -9.46 8.56
N ARG A 81 10.77 -9.07 9.37
CA ARG A 81 9.48 -9.70 9.55
C ARG A 81 8.49 -9.16 8.53
N ASP A 82 7.58 -10.03 8.12
CA ASP A 82 6.45 -9.66 7.30
C ASP A 82 5.46 -8.83 8.12
N GLY A 83 4.82 -7.85 7.49
CA GLY A 83 3.83 -7.00 8.12
C GLY A 83 3.74 -5.60 7.53
N VAL A 84 2.88 -4.79 8.16
CA VAL A 84 2.67 -3.38 7.84
C VAL A 84 3.25 -2.54 8.97
N PHE A 85 4.13 -1.62 8.63
CA PHE A 85 4.88 -0.83 9.61
C PHE A 85 4.75 0.66 9.31
N LEU A 86 4.56 1.49 10.34
CA LEU A 86 4.57 2.94 10.22
C LEU A 86 5.99 3.42 9.92
N LEU A 87 6.09 4.43 9.06
CA LEU A 87 7.33 5.16 8.79
C LEU A 87 7.26 6.51 9.49
N ASP A 88 8.25 6.79 10.35
CA ASP A 88 8.35 8.05 11.05
C ASP A 88 9.08 9.10 10.19
N ARG A 89 8.56 10.34 10.19
CA ARG A 89 9.20 11.48 9.52
C ARG A 89 10.47 11.93 10.25
N SER A 90 10.64 11.58 11.52
CA SER A 90 11.81 11.91 12.33
C SER A 90 13.08 11.12 11.93
N HIS A 91 12.92 10.02 11.18
CA HIS A 91 14.04 9.20 10.72
C HIS A 91 14.38 9.47 9.25
N ASP A 92 15.47 10.21 8.99
CA ASP A 92 15.96 10.43 7.62
C ASP A 92 16.64 9.17 7.05
N GLY A 93 15.99 8.57 6.06
CA GLY A 93 16.49 7.43 5.31
C GLY A 93 15.83 7.30 3.93
N PRO A 94 16.33 6.42 3.06
CA PRO A 94 15.85 6.31 1.68
C PRO A 94 14.33 6.13 1.53
N MET A 95 13.71 5.38 2.43
CA MET A 95 12.25 5.15 2.44
C MET A 95 11.49 6.41 2.84
N SER A 96 11.91 7.10 3.90
CA SER A 96 11.30 8.35 4.34
C SER A 96 11.35 9.41 3.24
N ARG A 97 12.48 9.56 2.53
CA ARG A 97 12.61 10.51 1.41
C ARG A 97 11.71 10.17 0.24
N LYS A 98 11.47 8.87 -0.01
CA LYS A 98 10.54 8.43 -1.05
C LYS A 98 9.09 8.75 -0.66
N ILE A 99 8.65 8.32 0.53
CA ILE A 99 7.24 8.46 0.90
C ILE A 99 6.87 9.88 1.30
N TYR A 100 7.72 10.59 2.05
CA TYR A 100 7.48 11.98 2.42
C TYR A 100 7.88 12.90 1.27
N GLY A 101 9.17 12.96 0.92
CA GLY A 101 9.67 13.94 -0.04
C GLY A 101 9.24 13.77 -1.50
N ARG A 102 8.91 12.55 -1.96
CA ARG A 102 8.48 12.31 -3.36
C ARG A 102 6.99 12.03 -3.52
N PHE A 103 6.27 11.80 -2.42
CA PHE A 103 4.85 11.54 -2.45
C PHE A 103 4.08 12.52 -1.55
N LEU A 104 4.04 12.35 -0.24
CA LEU A 104 3.20 13.15 0.66
C LEU A 104 3.45 14.66 0.59
N ASP A 105 4.70 15.10 0.48
CA ASP A 105 5.09 16.51 0.47
C ASP A 105 5.20 17.10 -0.94
N ARG A 106 5.10 16.26 -1.98
CA ARG A 106 5.31 16.69 -3.36
C ARG A 106 3.98 17.02 -4.02
N PRO A 107 3.80 18.25 -4.56
CA PRO A 107 2.64 18.58 -5.37
C PRO A 107 2.51 17.61 -6.57
N GLU A 108 1.27 17.32 -6.96
CA GLU A 108 0.93 16.48 -8.14
C GLU A 108 1.51 15.05 -8.06
N SER A 109 1.81 14.56 -6.86
CA SER A 109 2.38 13.23 -6.66
C SER A 109 1.35 12.10 -6.70
N GLY A 110 0.05 12.44 -6.60
CA GLY A 110 -1.06 11.53 -6.34
C GLY A 110 -1.56 11.55 -4.89
N ALA A 111 -0.88 12.26 -3.97
CA ALA A 111 -1.25 12.23 -2.54
C ALA A 111 -2.57 12.95 -2.24
N ALA A 112 -2.84 14.08 -2.89
CA ALA A 112 -4.08 14.83 -2.70
C ALA A 112 -5.29 14.06 -3.25
N GLU A 113 -5.11 13.37 -4.36
CA GLU A 113 -6.09 12.49 -4.98
C GLU A 113 -6.41 11.29 -4.09
N VAL A 114 -5.40 10.72 -3.42
CA VAL A 114 -5.59 9.68 -2.40
C VAL A 114 -6.38 10.21 -1.21
N ALA A 115 -6.05 11.39 -0.70
CA ALA A 115 -6.78 12.01 0.42
C ALA A 115 -8.25 12.26 0.05
N ALA A 116 -8.50 12.81 -1.14
CA ALA A 116 -9.84 13.05 -1.66
C ALA A 116 -10.64 11.74 -1.84
N TYR A 117 -10.03 10.70 -2.41
CA TYR A 117 -10.65 9.37 -2.54
C TYR A 117 -11.06 8.77 -1.18
N LEU A 118 -10.28 9.05 -0.14
CA LEU A 118 -10.51 8.56 1.21
C LEU A 118 -11.45 9.45 2.04
N GLU A 119 -11.90 10.58 1.50
CA GLU A 119 -12.65 11.62 2.23
C GLU A 119 -11.89 12.08 3.49
N SER A 120 -10.57 12.20 3.36
CA SER A 120 -9.62 12.46 4.45
C SER A 120 -8.75 13.67 4.12
N SER A 121 -8.07 14.22 5.11
CA SER A 121 -7.00 15.19 4.89
C SER A 121 -5.64 14.50 4.77
N LEU A 122 -4.65 15.20 4.18
CA LEU A 122 -3.29 14.67 3.99
C LEU A 122 -2.57 14.34 5.31
N ASP A 123 -2.83 15.13 6.37
CA ASP A 123 -2.23 14.95 7.70
C ASP A 123 -2.76 13.71 8.44
N GLN A 124 -3.91 13.17 8.00
CA GLN A 124 -4.47 11.91 8.51
C GLN A 124 -3.89 10.67 7.81
N LEU A 125 -3.10 10.84 6.75
CA LEU A 125 -2.45 9.74 6.04
C LEU A 125 -1.14 9.36 6.72
N GLN A 126 -1.09 8.14 7.26
CA GLN A 126 0.10 7.64 7.94
C GLN A 126 1.00 6.90 6.96
N ALA A 127 2.25 7.35 6.78
CA ALA A 127 3.19 6.65 5.91
C ALA A 127 3.44 5.23 6.41
N ILE A 128 3.35 4.25 5.51
CA ILE A 128 3.59 2.84 5.81
C ILE A 128 4.55 2.17 4.86
N ARG A 129 5.16 1.10 5.36
CA ARG A 129 5.88 0.10 4.60
C ARG A 129 5.18 -1.24 4.77
N VAL A 130 4.89 -1.90 3.65
CA VAL A 130 4.46 -3.30 3.64
C VAL A 130 5.69 -4.15 3.34
N VAL A 131 5.96 -5.11 4.21
CA VAL A 131 7.07 -6.04 4.06
C VAL A 131 6.49 -7.44 3.93
N SER A 132 6.93 -8.15 2.90
CA SER A 132 6.83 -9.60 2.82
C SER A 132 8.21 -10.19 2.57
N HIS A 133 8.32 -11.51 2.74
CA HIS A 133 9.51 -12.25 2.35
C HIS A 133 9.92 -11.99 0.88
N HIS A 134 8.96 -11.70 0.01
CA HIS A 134 9.19 -11.58 -1.44
C HIS A 134 9.34 -10.15 -1.94
N LEU A 135 8.70 -9.18 -1.29
CA LEU A 135 8.60 -7.81 -1.78
C LEU A 135 8.41 -6.82 -0.64
N ARG A 136 8.85 -5.58 -0.88
CA ARG A 136 8.58 -4.46 0.00
C ARG A 136 7.94 -3.34 -0.78
N LEU A 137 6.85 -2.81 -0.24
CA LEU A 137 6.04 -1.75 -0.83
C LEU A 137 5.99 -0.56 0.11
N LEU A 138 5.74 0.61 -0.46
CA LEU A 138 5.45 1.84 0.28
C LEU A 138 4.01 2.25 0.02
N GLY A 139 3.39 2.83 1.03
CA GLY A 139 2.01 3.23 0.98
C GLY A 139 1.66 4.25 2.05
N VAL A 140 0.38 4.52 2.15
CA VAL A 140 -0.21 5.25 3.26
C VAL A 140 -1.34 4.42 3.88
N LEU A 141 -1.51 4.56 5.18
CA LEU A 141 -2.58 3.99 5.97
C LEU A 141 -3.52 5.12 6.37
N HIS A 142 -4.80 4.95 6.08
CA HIS A 142 -5.88 5.76 6.65
C HIS A 142 -6.71 4.89 7.58
N ARG A 143 -6.82 5.30 8.84
CA ARG A 143 -7.56 4.57 9.88
C ARG A 143 -8.97 5.12 9.99
N GLY A 144 -9.89 4.53 9.22
CA GLY A 144 -11.31 4.87 9.31
C GLY A 144 -11.96 4.33 10.59
N ALA A 145 -13.23 4.71 10.79
CA ALA A 145 -14.02 4.27 11.94
C ALA A 145 -14.22 2.74 11.95
N SER A 146 -14.50 2.14 10.78
CA SER A 146 -14.78 0.72 10.62
C SER A 146 -13.80 -0.01 9.69
N VAL A 147 -13.11 0.72 8.80
CA VAL A 147 -12.21 0.15 7.79
C VAL A 147 -10.88 0.89 7.80
N ASP A 148 -9.80 0.11 7.92
CA ASP A 148 -8.45 0.59 7.65
C ASP A 148 -8.14 0.43 6.16
N ARG A 149 -7.69 1.51 5.52
CA ARG A 149 -7.36 1.52 4.09
C ARG A 149 -5.86 1.65 3.90
N LEU A 150 -5.25 0.64 3.28
CA LEU A 150 -3.83 0.63 2.91
C LEU A 150 -3.71 0.97 1.44
N VAL A 151 -3.29 2.20 1.15
CA VAL A 151 -3.10 2.67 -0.22
C VAL A 151 -1.66 2.45 -0.63
N ILE A 152 -1.44 1.64 -1.66
CA ILE A 152 -0.10 1.31 -2.17
C ILE A 152 0.32 2.31 -3.24
N VAL A 153 1.51 2.91 -3.08
CA VAL A 153 1.93 4.07 -3.89
C VAL A 153 3.31 3.90 -4.54
N ASP A 154 4.20 3.08 -3.96
CA ASP A 154 5.56 2.93 -4.49
C ASP A 154 6.19 1.57 -4.11
N LEU A 155 7.37 1.31 -4.68
CA LEU A 155 8.22 0.16 -4.38
C LEU A 155 9.34 0.55 -3.42
N ASP A 156 9.53 -0.25 -2.37
CA ASP A 156 10.68 -0.13 -1.48
C ASP A 156 11.90 -0.91 -1.99
N ARG A 157 12.42 -0.42 -3.12
CA ARG A 157 13.72 -0.80 -3.67
C ARG A 157 14.77 0.25 -3.32
N ARG A 158 15.99 -0.16 -2.99
CA ARG A 158 17.13 0.77 -2.98
C ARG A 158 17.31 1.25 -4.43
N ALA A 159 17.26 2.57 -4.62
CA ALA A 159 17.65 3.17 -5.89
C ALA A 159 19.17 3.07 -6.04
#